data_AF-A0A7X3XNL7-F1
#
_entry.id   AF-A0A7X3XNL7-F1
#
_cell.length_a   1.000
_cell.length_b   1.000
_cell.length_c   1.000
_cell.angle_alpha   90.00
_cell.angle_beta   90.00
_cell.angle_gamma   90.00
#
_symmetry.space_group_name_H-M   'P 1'
#
loop_
_entity.id
_entity.type
_entity.pdbx_description
1 polymer ?
#
loop_
_entity_poly.entity_id
_entity_poly.type
_entity_poly.pdbx_seq_one_letter_code
_entity_poly.pdbx_strand_id
1 'polypeptide(L)'
;MTVTGVVIKNMIRKLITGQDYRSEIVTLLDAEFLQYVVDFFKRVACAKLDNKDVTVDWYKKEFLCSDSFSPQEIAIHSGPNKKTITGRF
;
A
#
# COMPACT_ATOMS: atom_id res chain seq x y z
N MET A 1 1.15 7.33 -0.13
CA MET A 1 0.37 8.28 -0.94
C MET A 1 0.86 9.71 -0.79
N THR A 2 1.17 10.41 -1.89
CA THR A 2 1.31 11.87 -1.91
C THR A 2 0.25 12.43 -2.84
N VAL A 3 -0.75 13.13 -2.28
CA VAL A 3 -1.79 13.79 -3.10
C VAL A 3 -1.18 15.04 -3.73
N THR A 4 -1.13 15.10 -5.05
CA THR A 4 -0.56 16.25 -5.74
C THR A 4 -1.45 17.48 -5.61
N GLY A 5 -0.87 18.68 -5.65
CA GLY A 5 -1.63 19.93 -5.59
C GLY A 5 -2.69 20.05 -6.70
N VAL A 6 -2.46 19.40 -7.85
CA VAL A 6 -3.43 19.33 -8.95
C VAL A 6 -4.66 18.53 -8.55
N VAL A 7 -4.48 17.37 -7.92
CA VAL A 7 -5.60 16.52 -7.50
C VAL A 7 -6.37 17.17 -6.35
N ILE A 8 -5.69 17.81 -5.40
CA ILE A 8 -6.34 18.61 -4.35
C ILE A 8 -7.20 19.72 -4.96
N LYS A 9 -6.66 20.45 -5.94
CA LYS A 9 -7.41 21.51 -6.65
C LYS A 9 -8.65 20.97 -7.35
N ASN A 10 -8.55 19.82 -8.01
CA ASN A 10 -9.67 19.18 -8.70
C ASN A 10 -10.74 18.69 -7.72
N MET A 11 -10.32 18.09 -6.60
CA MET A 11 -11.22 17.67 -5.53
C MET A 11 -12.00 18.86 -4.95
N ILE A 12 -11.30 19.96 -4.59
CA ILE A 12 -11.93 21.18 -4.08
C ILE A 12 -12.91 21.74 -5.12
N ARG A 13 -12.50 21.85 -6.38
CA ARG A 13 -13.37 22.35 -7.46
C ARG A 13 -14.64 21.51 -7.61
N LYS A 14 -14.52 20.19 -7.64
CA LYS A 14 -15.68 19.29 -7.74
C LYS A 14 -16.60 19.43 -6.53
N LEU A 15 -16.02 19.47 -5.33
CA LEU A 15 -16.78 19.65 -4.08
C LEU A 15 -17.60 20.95 -4.08
N ILE A 16 -16.98 22.10 -4.36
CA ILE A 16 -17.67 23.40 -4.31
C ILE A 16 -18.68 23.59 -5.45
N THR A 17 -18.57 22.82 -6.53
CA THR A 17 -19.52 22.83 -7.66
C THR A 17 -20.59 21.75 -7.54
N GLY A 18 -20.66 21.01 -6.43
CA GLY A 18 -21.64 19.94 -6.21
C GLY A 18 -21.41 18.68 -7.06
N GLN A 19 -20.22 18.53 -7.65
CA GLN A 19 -19.81 17.37 -8.43
C GLN A 19 -19.17 16.30 -7.54
N ASP A 20 -19.24 15.04 -7.96
CA ASP A 20 -18.66 13.93 -7.20
C ASP A 20 -17.13 13.92 -7.27
N TYR A 21 -16.49 14.42 -6.22
CA TYR A 21 -15.05 14.43 -6.05
C TYR A 21 -14.46 13.05 -5.70
N ARG A 22 -15.27 12.07 -5.29
CA ARG A 22 -14.77 10.74 -4.89
C ARG A 22 -14.11 10.02 -6.06
N SER A 23 -14.52 10.33 -7.29
CA SER A 23 -13.86 9.85 -8.52
C SER A 23 -12.36 10.17 -8.56
N GLU A 24 -11.94 11.33 -8.05
CA GLU A 24 -10.51 11.71 -7.97
C GLU A 24 -9.76 10.86 -6.94
N ILE A 25 -10.42 10.54 -5.82
CA ILE A 25 -9.86 9.71 -4.76
C ILE A 25 -9.69 8.26 -5.24
N VAL A 26 -10.72 7.70 -5.88
CA VAL A 26 -10.66 6.33 -6.43
C VAL A 26 -9.54 6.22 -7.46
N THR A 27 -9.41 7.20 -8.37
CA THR A 27 -8.33 7.22 -9.36
C THR A 27 -6.94 7.24 -8.71
N LEU A 28 -6.77 7.99 -7.61
CA LEU A 28 -5.51 8.00 -6.85
C LEU A 28 -5.23 6.64 -6.20
N LEU A 29 -6.24 6.04 -5.57
CA LEU A 29 -6.11 4.72 -4.95
C LEU A 29 -5.76 3.65 -5.99
N ASP A 30 -6.40 3.67 -7.15
CA ASP A 30 -6.12 2.73 -8.25
C ASP A 30 -4.69 2.90 -8.76
N ALA A 31 -4.21 4.13 -8.92
CA ALA A 31 -2.85 4.40 -9.36
C ALA A 31 -1.79 3.95 -8.33
N GLU A 32 -2.02 4.23 -7.04
CA GLU A 32 -1.14 3.78 -5.96
C GLU A 32 -1.14 2.25 -5.82
N PHE A 33 -2.31 1.64 -5.92
CA PHE A 33 -2.45 0.18 -5.89
C PHE A 33 -1.75 -0.47 -7.08
N LEU A 34 -1.89 0.09 -8.29
CA LEU A 34 -1.20 -0.42 -9.47
C LEU A 34 0.33 -0.35 -9.29
N GLN A 35 0.86 0.75 -8.76
CA GLN A 35 2.29 0.87 -8.48
C GLN A 35 2.74 -0.19 -7.47
N TYR A 36 1.98 -0.39 -6.39
CA TYR A 36 2.22 -1.45 -5.42
C TYR A 36 2.27 -2.84 -6.08
N VAL A 37 1.29 -3.15 -6.94
CA VAL A 37 1.20 -4.44 -7.65
C VAL A 37 2.41 -4.64 -8.56
N VAL A 38 2.84 -3.61 -9.28
CA VAL A 38 4.03 -3.66 -10.13
C VAL A 38 5.27 -3.96 -9.31
N ASP A 39 5.46 -3.28 -8.18
CA ASP A 39 6.63 -3.49 -7.33
C ASP A 39 6.61 -4.83 -6.59
N PHE A 40 5.42 -5.32 -6.23
CA PHE A 40 5.22 -6.69 -5.75
C PHE A 40 5.72 -7.72 -6.76
N PHE A 41 5.24 -7.64 -8.02
CA PHE A 41 5.65 -8.60 -9.05
C PHE A 41 7.13 -8.51 -9.40
N LYS A 42 7.72 -7.31 -9.40
CA LYS A 42 9.18 -7.16 -9.59
C LYS A 42 9.97 -7.94 -8.54
N ARG A 43 9.60 -7.85 -7.25
CA ARG A 43 10.29 -8.58 -6.18
C ARG A 43 10.20 -10.09 -6.35
N VAL A 44 9.03 -10.60 -6.71
CA VAL A 44 8.82 -12.02 -7.00
C VAL A 44 9.66 -12.47 -8.20
N ALA A 45 9.65 -11.69 -9.30
CA ALA A 45 10.42 -11.99 -10.49
C ALA A 45 11.93 -12.00 -10.20
N CYS A 46 12.46 -10.99 -9.50
CA CYS A 46 13.85 -10.95 -9.08
C CYS A 46 14.23 -12.16 -8.23
N ALA A 47 13.40 -12.57 -7.28
CA ALA A 47 13.68 -13.74 -6.47
C ALA A 47 13.76 -15.03 -7.31
N LYS A 48 12.87 -15.19 -8.29
CA LYS A 48 12.93 -16.33 -9.22
C LYS A 48 14.16 -16.29 -10.12
N LEU A 49 14.54 -15.12 -10.63
CA LEU A 49 15.77 -14.95 -11.43
C LEU A 49 17.03 -15.26 -10.61
N ASP A 50 17.04 -14.92 -9.33
CA ASP A 50 18.11 -15.26 -8.37
C ASP A 50 18.08 -16.72 -7.91
N ASN A 51 17.22 -17.56 -8.50
CA ASN A 51 17.00 -18.95 -8.13
C ASN A 51 16.64 -19.15 -6.63
N LYS A 52 16.00 -18.15 -6.02
CA LYS A 52 15.46 -18.25 -4.66
C LYS A 52 14.14 -18.99 -4.68
N ASP A 53 13.91 -19.82 -3.68
CA ASP A 53 12.62 -20.47 -3.51
C ASP A 53 11.58 -19.48 -2.95
N VAL A 54 10.43 -19.39 -3.61
CA VAL A 54 9.36 -18.42 -3.30
C VAL A 54 8.30 -19.17 -2.51
N THR A 55 8.63 -19.48 -1.26
CA THR A 55 7.76 -20.19 -0.32
C THR A 55 6.86 -19.23 0.45
N VAL A 56 5.94 -19.77 1.24
CA VAL A 56 5.11 -18.97 2.17
C VAL A 56 5.97 -18.17 3.15
N ASP A 57 7.08 -18.74 3.64
CA ASP A 57 7.95 -18.05 4.58
C ASP A 57 8.77 -16.95 3.90
N TRP A 58 9.14 -17.12 2.64
CA TRP A 58 9.71 -16.05 1.82
C TRP A 58 8.73 -14.87 1.69
N TYR A 59 7.46 -15.14 1.38
CA TYR A 59 6.44 -14.08 1.29
C TYR A 59 6.25 -13.35 2.63
N LYS A 60 6.19 -14.09 3.75
CA LYS A 60 6.08 -13.48 5.08
C LYS A 60 7.27 -12.57 5.35
N LYS A 61 8.50 -13.03 5.10
CA LYS A 61 9.70 -12.24 5.34
C LYS A 61 9.76 -10.98 4.46
N GLU A 62 9.46 -11.11 3.17
CA GLU A 62 9.63 -10.01 2.22
C GLU A 62 8.52 -8.95 2.29
N PHE A 63 7.30 -9.33 2.69
CA PHE A 63 6.14 -8.44 2.61
C PHE A 63 5.43 -8.18 3.94
N LEU A 64 5.57 -9.04 4.96
CA LEU A 64 4.82 -8.92 6.22
C LEU A 64 5.71 -8.59 7.42
N CYS A 65 6.79 -9.34 7.60
CA CYS A 65 7.67 -9.33 8.77
C CYS A 65 9.13 -9.41 8.33
N SER A 66 9.63 -8.33 7.72
CA SER A 66 11.07 -8.15 7.52
C SER A 66 11.71 -7.64 8.82
N ASP A 67 12.94 -8.07 9.10
CA ASP A 67 13.74 -7.58 10.24
C ASP A 67 13.97 -6.06 10.18
N SER A 68 13.76 -5.45 9.01
CA SER A 68 13.87 -4.01 8.78
C SER A 68 12.59 -3.22 9.08
N PHE A 69 11.46 -3.88 9.37
CA PHE A 69 10.18 -3.21 9.61
C PHE A 69 9.99 -2.89 11.08
N SER A 70 9.48 -1.70 11.36
CA SER A 70 8.97 -1.34 12.68
C SER A 70 7.73 -2.16 13.02
N PRO A 71 7.41 -2.34 14.32
CA PRO A 71 6.18 -2.99 14.75
C PRO A 71 4.90 -2.37 14.13
N GLN A 72 4.93 -1.06 13.85
CA GLN A 72 3.85 -0.34 13.20
C GLN A 72 3.73 -0.67 11.71
N GLU A 73 4.84 -0.91 11.00
CA GLU A 73 4.80 -1.32 9.60
C GLU A 73 4.33 -2.78 9.47
N ILE A 74 4.80 -3.66 10.35
CA ILE A 74 4.33 -5.05 10.43
C ILE A 74 2.81 -5.08 10.66
N ALA A 75 2.32 -4.24 11.57
CA ALA A 75 0.89 -4.06 11.83
C ALA A 75 0.10 -3.66 10.58
N ILE A 76 0.60 -2.69 9.82
CA ILE A 76 -0.06 -2.21 8.60
C ILE A 76 -0.05 -3.30 7.52
N HIS A 77 1.09 -3.94 7.30
CA HIS A 77 1.25 -4.96 6.26
C HIS A 77 0.46 -6.25 6.56
N SER A 78 0.34 -6.61 7.84
CA SER A 78 -0.39 -7.83 8.25
C SER A 78 -1.92 -7.64 8.19
N GLY A 79 -2.41 -6.42 7.99
CA GLY A 79 -3.84 -6.08 7.99
C GLY A 79 -4.55 -5.85 9.34
N PRO A 80 -3.99 -6.08 10.55
CA PRO A 80 -4.67 -5.70 11.79
C PRO A 80 -4.72 -4.18 11.97
N ASN A 81 -5.88 -3.70 12.43
CA ASN A 81 -6.04 -2.30 12.80
C ASN A 81 -5.12 -1.97 13.99
N LYS A 82 -4.46 -0.80 13.96
CA LYS A 82 -3.60 -0.31 15.05
C LYS A 82 -4.28 -0.43 16.42
N LYS A 83 -5.59 -0.18 16.50
CA LYS A 83 -6.40 -0.34 17.73
C LYS A 83 -6.41 -1.77 18.28
N THR A 84 -6.41 -2.78 17.40
CA THR A 84 -6.40 -4.20 17.76
C THR A 84 -5.07 -4.62 18.39
N ILE A 85 -3.98 -3.94 18.03
CA ILE A 85 -2.63 -4.22 18.51
C ILE A 85 -2.38 -3.52 19.84
N THR A 86 -2.71 -2.23 19.93
CA THR A 86 -2.54 -1.46 21.17
C THR A 86 -3.45 -1.90 22.32
N GLY A 87 -4.55 -2.62 22.06
CA GLY A 87 -5.40 -3.18 23.10
C GLY A 87 -4.92 -4.52 23.67
N ARG A 88 -3.86 -5.11 23.11
CA ARG A 88 -3.28 -6.40 23.53
C ARG A 88 -1.93 -6.27 24.25
N PHE A 89 -1.40 -5.06 24.40
CA PHE A 89 -0.16 -4.75 25.12
C PHE A 89 -0.42 -3.77 26.25
#